data_AF-A0A6A4MJU9-F1
#
_entry.id   AF-A0A6A4MJU9-F1
#
_cell.length_a   1.000
_cell.length_b   1.000
_cell.length_c   1.000
_cell.angle_alpha   90.00
_cell.angle_beta   90.00
_cell.angle_gamma   90.00
#
_symmetry.space_group_name_H-M   'P 1'
#
loop_
_entity.id
_entity.type
_entity.pdbx_description
1 polymer ?
#
loop_
_entity_poly.entity_id
_entity_poly.type
_entity_poly.pdbx_seq_one_letter_code
_entity_poly.pdbx_strand_id
1 'polypeptide(L)'
;MTRRKNPAGGSATGDKRTEAGRESGSGASTNEIDLIGEDLLQNILSRLPALTFASAACVSRTWSSLCNRVLSRPKLSSAFSLHPNPEVAVEEVVNKVLSEPLRPDFAIVCISPAFSLQQIHQLIIQKLGSATPIVTYESMGIIGRNAITDELKEIDWDMTMEEDCMGQFEPSSFSGFQGILLVVGFVPGLKVDAIPLSRPIEDPGIVLVDEFVRDIKEYTASVSGCTSPAGMIMFGGPSTNMKPVMDKLDYSMSAGTFIVGDESGRFLHRGSRRRRCNSLGVALVFVRDRNKPHGIGDIDFHVTVSTGLSPIGQTFKAAAVKERRH
;
A
#
# COMPACT_ATOMS: atom_id res chain seq x y z
N MET A 1 52.81 34.64 -27.99
CA MET A 1 54.15 34.82 -28.59
C MET A 1 54.37 33.68 -29.59
N THR A 2 54.56 34.06 -30.84
CA THR A 2 54.66 33.24 -32.06
C THR A 2 55.97 32.44 -32.12
N ARG A 3 55.95 31.15 -32.53
CA ARG A 3 56.75 30.66 -33.69
C ARG A 3 56.56 29.17 -34.01
N ARG A 4 56.37 28.92 -35.31
CA ARG A 4 56.46 27.66 -36.08
C ARG A 4 57.89 27.07 -36.09
N LYS A 5 58.02 25.73 -36.25
CA LYS A 5 58.52 25.04 -37.47
C LYS A 5 58.82 23.52 -37.24
N ASN A 6 58.22 22.67 -38.09
CA ASN A 6 58.67 21.32 -38.52
C ASN A 6 60.02 21.44 -39.33
N PRO A 7 60.73 20.39 -39.86
CA PRO A 7 60.29 19.02 -40.24
C PRO A 7 61.35 17.86 -40.25
N ALA A 8 60.96 16.72 -40.87
CA ALA A 8 61.75 15.63 -41.51
C ALA A 8 62.41 14.56 -40.58
N GLY A 9 62.48 13.26 -40.89
CA GLY A 9 62.12 12.44 -42.06
C GLY A 9 62.75 11.03 -41.97
N GLY A 10 62.18 10.05 -42.69
CA GLY A 10 62.74 8.71 -43.04
C GLY A 10 62.73 7.64 -41.93
N SER A 11 62.75 6.32 -42.15
CA SER A 11 62.64 5.44 -43.33
C SER A 11 62.62 3.97 -42.81
N ALA A 12 61.78 3.12 -43.41
CA ALA A 12 61.88 1.67 -43.63
C ALA A 12 62.43 0.68 -42.57
N THR A 13 61.62 -0.34 -42.26
CA THR A 13 61.82 -1.82 -42.33
C THR A 13 60.64 -2.46 -41.56
N GLY A 14 59.82 -3.39 -42.04
CA GLY A 14 60.11 -4.60 -42.79
C GLY A 14 60.04 -5.79 -41.83
N ASP A 15 58.86 -6.37 -41.60
CA ASP A 15 58.76 -7.83 -41.44
C ASP A 15 57.32 -8.38 -41.53
N LYS A 16 57.16 -9.37 -42.42
CA LYS A 16 55.99 -10.23 -42.52
C LYS A 16 56.17 -11.39 -41.55
N ARG A 17 55.19 -11.66 -40.68
CA ARG A 17 55.00 -13.02 -40.14
C ARG A 17 53.52 -13.30 -39.86
N THR A 18 52.94 -13.97 -40.86
CA THR A 18 52.09 -15.17 -40.78
C THR A 18 51.03 -15.26 -39.68
N GLU A 19 49.79 -15.37 -40.17
CA GLU A 19 48.58 -15.83 -39.48
C GLU A 19 48.85 -17.07 -38.63
N ALA A 20 48.43 -17.00 -37.36
CA ALA A 20 48.05 -18.16 -36.58
C ALA A 20 46.74 -17.80 -35.88
N GLY A 21 45.67 -18.48 -36.30
CA GLY A 21 44.35 -18.36 -35.70
C GLY A 21 44.40 -18.60 -34.20
N ARG A 22 43.75 -17.70 -33.46
CA ARG A 22 43.17 -18.02 -32.16
C ARG A 22 41.73 -17.58 -32.21
N GLU A 23 40.87 -18.54 -32.53
CA GLU A 23 39.51 -18.57 -32.04
C GLU A 23 39.57 -18.53 -30.51
N SER A 24 39.55 -17.31 -29.96
CA SER A 24 39.15 -17.12 -28.58
C SER A 24 37.64 -17.15 -28.58
N GLY A 25 37.09 -18.37 -28.61
CA GLY A 25 35.74 -18.64 -28.15
C GLY A 25 35.66 -18.19 -26.69
N SER A 26 35.29 -16.92 -26.49
CA SER A 26 34.75 -16.47 -25.21
C SER A 26 33.41 -17.16 -25.10
N GLY A 27 33.43 -18.37 -24.54
CA GLY A 27 32.26 -19.02 -24.01
C GLY A 27 31.69 -18.10 -22.95
N ALA A 28 30.83 -17.18 -23.38
CA ALA A 28 29.83 -16.63 -22.52
C ALA A 28 29.11 -17.85 -21.94
N SER A 29 29.31 -18.09 -20.66
CA SER A 29 28.41 -18.90 -19.86
C SER A 29 27.03 -18.23 -19.95
N THR A 30 26.34 -18.48 -21.05
CA THR A 30 24.90 -18.30 -21.14
C THR A 30 24.38 -19.18 -20.03
N ASN A 31 23.85 -18.56 -18.97
CA ASN A 31 23.23 -19.34 -17.92
C ASN A 31 22.15 -20.18 -18.61
N GLU A 32 22.02 -21.48 -18.32
CA GLU A 32 21.03 -22.34 -19.00
C GLU A 32 19.60 -21.78 -18.95
N ILE A 33 19.33 -20.89 -17.99
CA ILE A 33 18.08 -20.15 -17.82
C ILE A 33 17.89 -19.05 -18.88
N ASP A 34 18.96 -18.46 -19.43
CA ASP A 34 18.87 -17.47 -20.51
C ASP A 34 18.40 -18.10 -21.84
N LEU A 35 18.38 -19.44 -21.93
CA LEU A 35 17.78 -20.19 -23.04
C LEU A 35 16.26 -20.38 -22.87
N ILE A 36 15.73 -20.16 -21.67
CA ILE A 36 14.28 -20.16 -21.42
C ILE A 36 13.75 -18.84 -21.98
N GLY A 37 12.90 -18.91 -23.01
CA GLY A 37 12.28 -17.73 -23.61
C GLY A 37 11.61 -16.84 -22.56
N GLU A 38 11.69 -15.51 -22.75
CA GLU A 38 11.21 -14.52 -21.78
C GLU A 38 9.75 -14.74 -21.36
N ASP A 39 8.89 -15.20 -22.28
CA ASP A 39 7.48 -15.46 -22.01
C ASP A 39 7.27 -16.63 -21.02
N LEU A 40 8.06 -17.70 -21.18
CA LEU A 40 7.99 -18.84 -20.27
C LEU A 40 8.53 -18.46 -18.89
N LEU A 41 9.62 -17.68 -18.85
CA LEU A 41 10.16 -17.15 -17.61
C LEU A 41 9.17 -16.21 -16.91
N GLN A 42 8.53 -15.30 -17.64
CA GLN A 42 7.49 -14.42 -17.09
C GLN A 42 6.31 -15.21 -16.50
N ASN A 43 5.88 -16.29 -17.17
CA ASN A 43 4.83 -17.17 -16.66
C ASN A 43 5.24 -17.88 -15.36
N ILE A 44 6.47 -18.39 -15.28
CA ILE A 44 7.02 -18.98 -14.05
C ILE A 44 7.03 -17.94 -12.92
N LEU A 45 7.59 -16.76 -13.18
CA LEU A 45 7.65 -15.65 -12.21
C LEU A 45 6.26 -15.24 -11.74
N SER A 46 5.26 -15.23 -12.63
CA SER A 46 3.88 -14.84 -12.28
C SER A 46 3.17 -15.77 -11.29
N ARG A 47 3.75 -16.96 -11.01
CA ARG A 47 3.20 -17.97 -10.10
C ARG A 47 3.98 -18.11 -8.80
N LEU A 48 5.03 -17.30 -8.61
CA LEU A 48 5.84 -17.37 -7.41
C LEU A 48 5.15 -16.66 -6.24
N PRO A 49 5.28 -17.18 -5.01
CA PRO A 49 4.93 -16.43 -3.82
C PRO A 49 5.70 -15.11 -3.75
N ALA A 50 5.12 -14.08 -3.12
CA ALA A 50 5.66 -12.73 -3.09
C ALA A 50 7.12 -12.65 -2.62
N LEU A 51 7.49 -13.44 -1.61
CA LEU A 51 8.86 -13.46 -1.08
C LEU A 51 9.87 -13.99 -2.11
N THR A 52 9.58 -15.15 -2.71
CA THR A 52 10.42 -15.76 -3.74
C THR A 52 10.47 -14.87 -4.99
N PHE A 53 9.34 -14.24 -5.34
CA PHE A 53 9.26 -13.28 -6.42
C PHE A 53 10.14 -12.04 -6.19
N ALA A 54 10.19 -11.53 -4.96
CA ALA A 54 11.07 -10.41 -4.60
C ALA A 54 12.56 -10.79 -4.74
N SER A 55 12.94 -12.01 -4.31
CA SER A 55 14.30 -12.52 -4.52
C SER A 55 14.63 -12.67 -6.01
N ALA A 56 13.68 -13.17 -6.81
CA ALA A 56 13.82 -13.27 -8.26
C ALA A 56 14.06 -11.91 -8.93
N ALA A 57 13.37 -10.85 -8.49
CA ALA A 57 13.55 -9.50 -9.02
C ALA A 57 14.97 -8.92 -8.79
N CYS A 58 15.75 -9.50 -7.87
CA CYS A 58 17.12 -9.06 -7.54
C CYS A 58 18.23 -9.85 -8.25
N VAL A 59 17.90 -10.89 -9.04
CA VAL A 59 18.88 -11.77 -9.68
C VAL A 59 19.66 -11.06 -10.78
N SER A 60 18.97 -10.39 -11.70
CA SER A 60 19.58 -9.68 -12.83
C SER A 60 18.67 -8.55 -13.33
N ARG A 61 19.20 -7.68 -14.20
CA ARG A 61 18.40 -6.62 -14.84
C ARG A 61 17.24 -7.18 -15.67
N THR A 62 17.47 -8.30 -16.37
CA THR A 62 16.45 -8.98 -17.18
C THR A 62 15.32 -9.52 -16.30
N TRP A 63 15.66 -10.24 -15.22
CA TRP A 63 14.67 -10.74 -14.26
C TRP A 63 13.91 -9.62 -13.57
N SER A 64 14.60 -8.55 -13.16
CA SER A 64 13.97 -7.36 -12.61
C SER A 64 12.97 -6.73 -13.58
N SER A 65 13.33 -6.61 -14.87
CA SER A 65 12.44 -6.11 -15.92
C SER A 65 11.19 -6.98 -16.09
N LEU A 66 11.34 -8.31 -16.13
CA LEU A 66 10.21 -9.24 -16.22
C LEU A 66 9.32 -9.20 -14.97
N CYS A 67 9.91 -9.11 -13.77
CA CYS A 67 9.16 -8.93 -12.54
C CYS A 67 8.36 -7.61 -12.54
N ASN A 68 8.95 -6.52 -13.04
CA ASN A 68 8.24 -5.24 -13.19
C ASN A 68 7.10 -5.33 -14.22
N ARG A 69 7.22 -6.18 -15.26
CA ARG A 69 6.12 -6.46 -16.20
C ARG A 69 4.97 -7.20 -15.51
N VAL A 70 5.27 -8.18 -14.66
CA VAL A 70 4.26 -8.90 -13.84
C VAL A 70 3.57 -7.92 -12.88
N LEU A 71 4.34 -7.03 -12.24
CA LEU A 71 3.86 -5.99 -11.32
C LEU A 71 3.64 -4.64 -12.03
N SER A 72 3.02 -4.66 -13.20
CA SER A 72 2.74 -3.43 -13.98
C SER A 72 1.38 -2.80 -13.69
N ARG A 73 0.50 -3.53 -12.99
CA ARG A 73 -0.88 -3.11 -12.71
C ARG A 73 -1.17 -3.05 -11.21
N PRO A 74 -2.11 -2.20 -10.77
CA PRO A 74 -2.57 -2.21 -9.40
C PRO A 74 -3.12 -3.58 -9.02
N LYS A 75 -2.79 -4.04 -7.82
CA LYS A 75 -3.28 -5.30 -7.26
C LYS A 75 -3.66 -5.08 -5.81
N LEU A 76 -4.85 -5.54 -5.45
CA LEU A 76 -5.32 -5.60 -4.07
C LEU A 76 -5.52 -7.07 -3.72
N SER A 77 -4.86 -7.53 -2.67
CA SER A 77 -4.97 -8.90 -2.17
C SER A 77 -5.50 -8.86 -0.75
N SER A 78 -6.55 -9.62 -0.48
CA SER A 78 -7.23 -9.62 0.83
C SER A 78 -7.64 -11.01 1.26
N ALA A 79 -7.46 -11.33 2.53
CA ALA A 79 -7.93 -12.58 3.13
C ALA A 79 -8.25 -12.42 4.61
N PHE A 80 -9.19 -13.22 5.11
CA PHE A 80 -9.49 -13.29 6.54
C PHE A 80 -9.26 -14.68 7.14
N SER A 81 -8.98 -14.71 8.45
CA SER A 81 -8.94 -15.92 9.27
C SER A 81 -9.84 -15.75 10.49
N LEU A 82 -10.44 -16.86 10.93
CA LEU A 82 -11.21 -16.96 12.17
C LEU A 82 -10.54 -17.89 13.18
N HIS A 83 -9.25 -18.15 12.99
CA HIS A 83 -8.51 -19.00 13.90
C HIS A 83 -8.39 -18.29 15.27
N PRO A 84 -8.70 -18.95 16.40
CA PRO A 84 -8.70 -18.30 17.72
C PRO A 84 -7.30 -17.93 18.22
N ASN A 85 -6.26 -18.60 17.73
CA ASN A 85 -4.88 -18.19 18.02
C ASN A 85 -4.45 -17.04 17.08
N PRO A 86 -4.02 -15.88 17.60
CA PRO A 86 -3.67 -14.71 16.80
C PRO A 86 -2.43 -14.91 15.91
N GLU A 87 -1.45 -15.70 16.35
CA GLU A 87 -0.24 -15.97 15.57
C GLU A 87 -0.55 -16.83 14.35
N VAL A 88 -1.35 -17.89 14.56
CA VAL A 88 -1.83 -18.75 13.49
C VAL A 88 -2.74 -17.96 12.54
N ALA A 89 -3.67 -17.17 13.06
CA ALA A 89 -4.56 -16.35 12.24
C ALA A 89 -3.79 -15.36 11.36
N VAL A 90 -2.76 -14.70 11.90
CA VAL A 90 -1.85 -13.83 11.15
C VAL A 90 -1.08 -14.61 10.09
N GLU A 91 -0.57 -15.80 10.41
CA GLU A 91 0.14 -16.64 9.47
C GLU A 91 -0.74 -17.07 8.29
N GLU A 92 -1.97 -17.51 8.56
CA GLU A 92 -2.94 -17.89 7.53
C GLU A 92 -3.21 -16.74 6.55
N VAL A 93 -3.54 -15.54 7.06
CA VAL A 93 -3.86 -14.40 6.20
C VAL A 93 -2.63 -13.89 5.44
N VAL A 94 -1.44 -13.86 6.07
CA VAL A 94 -0.20 -13.43 5.40
C VAL A 94 0.17 -14.41 4.30
N ASN A 95 0.13 -15.72 4.58
CA ASN A 95 0.44 -16.75 3.58
C ASN A 95 -0.52 -16.68 2.40
N LYS A 96 -1.81 -16.47 2.65
CA LYS A 96 -2.81 -16.32 1.58
C LYS A 96 -2.55 -15.06 0.76
N VAL A 97 -2.41 -13.90 1.41
CA VAL A 97 -2.27 -12.60 0.73
C VAL A 97 -0.98 -12.52 -0.10
N LEU A 98 0.09 -13.18 0.35
CA LEU A 98 1.40 -13.23 -0.30
C LEU A 98 1.65 -14.51 -1.14
N SER A 99 0.60 -15.31 -1.39
CA SER A 99 0.69 -16.55 -2.17
C SER A 99 1.02 -16.34 -3.65
N GLU A 100 0.73 -15.15 -4.17
CA GLU A 100 1.03 -14.72 -5.53
C GLU A 100 1.99 -13.53 -5.53
N PRO A 101 2.59 -13.18 -6.70
CA PRO A 101 3.45 -12.01 -6.79
C PRO A 101 2.71 -10.75 -6.35
N LEU A 102 3.29 -10.08 -5.35
CA LEU A 102 2.81 -8.84 -4.77
C LEU A 102 4.00 -8.12 -4.11
N ARG A 103 4.08 -6.80 -4.28
CA ARG A 103 4.98 -5.96 -3.48
C ARG A 103 4.10 -5.05 -2.61
N PRO A 104 4.10 -5.19 -1.28
CA PRO A 104 3.29 -4.34 -0.42
C PRO A 104 3.71 -2.88 -0.54
N ASP A 105 2.81 -2.01 -1.01
CA ASP A 105 2.98 -0.55 -0.91
C ASP A 105 2.20 0.01 0.30
N PHE A 106 1.17 -0.70 0.77
CA PHE A 106 0.48 -0.45 2.04
C PHE A 106 -0.24 -1.71 2.53
N ALA A 107 -0.61 -1.73 3.82
CA ALA A 107 -1.51 -2.73 4.37
C ALA A 107 -2.56 -2.12 5.31
N ILE A 108 -3.77 -2.68 5.26
CA ILE A 108 -4.87 -2.40 6.19
C ILE A 108 -5.23 -3.72 6.86
N VAL A 109 -5.32 -3.70 8.18
CA VAL A 109 -5.66 -4.88 8.98
C VAL A 109 -6.90 -4.56 9.78
N CYS A 110 -7.94 -5.37 9.64
CA CYS A 110 -9.18 -5.28 10.39
C CYS A 110 -9.19 -6.42 11.40
N ILE A 111 -9.43 -6.15 12.68
CA ILE A 111 -9.51 -7.20 13.71
C ILE A 111 -10.81 -7.14 14.48
N SER A 112 -11.24 -8.29 14.97
CA SER A 112 -12.28 -8.36 16.00
C SER A 112 -11.79 -7.73 17.32
N PRO A 113 -12.67 -7.11 18.11
CA PRO A 113 -12.34 -6.57 19.45
C PRO A 113 -11.74 -7.60 20.42
N ALA A 114 -11.99 -8.89 20.19
CA ALA A 114 -11.44 -9.98 20.99
C ALA A 114 -9.92 -10.18 20.82
N PHE A 115 -9.29 -9.61 19.78
CA PHE A 115 -7.84 -9.66 19.60
C PHE A 115 -7.14 -8.41 20.14
N SER A 116 -5.96 -8.62 20.72
CA SER A 116 -5.10 -7.51 21.13
C SER A 116 -4.59 -6.76 19.90
N LEU A 117 -5.06 -5.52 19.75
CA LEU A 117 -4.65 -4.60 18.68
C LEU A 117 -3.13 -4.44 18.61
N GLN A 118 -2.46 -4.31 19.76
CA GLN A 118 -1.01 -4.17 19.83
C GLN A 118 -0.30 -5.46 19.38
N GLN A 119 -0.77 -6.63 19.83
CA GLN A 119 -0.17 -7.91 19.46
C GLN A 119 -0.24 -8.13 17.95
N ILE A 120 -1.43 -8.00 17.37
CA ILE A 120 -1.63 -8.20 15.92
C ILE A 120 -0.80 -7.19 15.12
N HIS A 121 -0.80 -5.91 15.52
CA HIS A 121 -0.04 -4.88 14.83
C HIS A 121 1.47 -5.21 14.77
N GLN A 122 2.05 -5.72 15.87
CA GLN A 122 3.46 -6.13 15.88
C GLN A 122 3.72 -7.36 15.01
N LEU A 123 2.85 -8.38 15.07
CA LEU A 123 2.98 -9.58 14.24
C LEU A 123 2.96 -9.25 12.75
N ILE A 124 2.04 -8.37 12.33
CA ILE A 124 1.95 -7.94 10.94
C ILE A 124 3.17 -7.12 10.50
N ILE A 125 3.69 -6.21 11.35
CA ILE A 125 4.93 -5.47 11.06
C ILE A 125 6.12 -6.43 10.86
N GLN A 126 6.21 -7.48 11.68
CA GLN A 126 7.28 -8.48 11.57
C GLN A 126 7.19 -9.25 10.24
N LYS A 127 5.97 -9.51 9.74
CA LYS A 127 5.74 -10.28 8.50
C LYS A 127 5.85 -9.45 7.22
N LEU A 128 5.29 -8.23 7.20
CA LEU A 128 5.28 -7.36 6.00
C LEU A 128 6.47 -6.40 5.91
N GLY A 129 7.28 -6.33 6.97
CA GLY A 129 8.44 -5.46 7.04
C GLY A 129 8.11 -4.06 7.53
N SER A 130 9.16 -3.40 8.02
CA SER A 130 9.02 -2.15 8.78
C SER A 130 8.89 -0.89 7.91
N ALA A 131 9.05 -1.01 6.58
CA ALA A 131 9.00 0.10 5.62
C ALA A 131 7.58 0.33 5.05
N THR A 132 6.75 -0.71 5.06
CA THR A 132 5.37 -0.67 4.56
C THR A 132 4.52 0.16 5.54
N PRO A 133 3.75 1.15 5.07
CA PRO A 133 2.72 1.80 5.87
C PRO A 133 1.61 0.80 6.23
N ILE A 134 1.28 0.71 7.52
CA ILE A 134 0.30 -0.26 8.03
C ILE A 134 -0.68 0.47 8.94
N VAL A 135 -1.97 0.27 8.70
CA VAL A 135 -3.03 0.66 9.63
C VAL A 135 -3.72 -0.60 10.12
N THR A 136 -3.72 -0.83 11.43
CA THR A 136 -4.49 -1.89 12.07
C THR A 136 -5.65 -1.24 12.80
N TYR A 137 -6.88 -1.63 12.47
CA TYR A 137 -8.09 -1.06 13.04
C TYR A 137 -8.99 -2.17 13.60
N GLU A 138 -9.65 -1.87 14.70
CA GLU A 138 -10.69 -2.71 15.29
C GLU A 138 -12.00 -2.46 14.53
N SER A 139 -12.58 -3.51 13.96
CA SER A 139 -13.78 -3.46 13.14
C SER A 139 -14.91 -4.20 13.83
N MET A 140 -16.17 -3.77 13.63
CA MET A 140 -17.36 -4.48 14.13
C MET A 140 -17.78 -5.66 13.25
N GLY A 141 -17.16 -5.81 12.09
CA GLY A 141 -17.33 -6.96 11.23
C GLY A 141 -16.25 -7.00 10.16
N ILE A 142 -16.19 -8.09 9.41
CA ILE A 142 -15.29 -8.24 8.27
C ILE A 142 -16.02 -8.86 7.09
N ILE A 143 -15.63 -8.46 5.89
CA ILE A 143 -16.07 -9.05 4.64
C ILE A 143 -14.86 -9.39 3.79
N GLY A 144 -14.77 -10.62 3.31
CA GLY A 144 -13.62 -11.04 2.52
C GLY A 144 -13.64 -12.51 2.17
N ARG A 145 -12.52 -13.01 1.66
CA ARG A 145 -12.31 -14.44 1.37
C ARG A 145 -11.56 -15.10 2.52
N ASN A 146 -12.01 -16.29 2.93
CA ASN A 146 -11.34 -17.06 3.95
C ASN A 146 -9.95 -17.51 3.46
N ALA A 147 -8.93 -17.40 4.32
CA ALA A 147 -7.56 -17.70 3.97
C ALA A 147 -7.34 -19.18 3.59
N ILE A 148 -8.10 -20.09 4.20
CA ILE A 148 -7.98 -21.53 4.01
C ILE A 148 -8.96 -22.04 2.96
N THR A 149 -10.24 -21.67 3.07
CA THR A 149 -11.30 -22.23 2.22
C THR A 149 -11.55 -21.45 0.93
N ASP A 150 -11.00 -20.24 0.80
CA ASP A 150 -11.27 -19.28 -0.29
C ASP A 150 -12.75 -18.85 -0.40
N GLU A 151 -13.59 -19.25 0.57
CA GLU A 151 -15.01 -18.88 0.62
C GLU A 151 -15.17 -17.40 0.96
N LEU A 152 -15.99 -16.71 0.18
CA LEU A 152 -16.40 -15.34 0.47
C LEU A 152 -17.43 -15.35 1.60
N LYS A 153 -17.16 -14.63 2.69
CA LYS A 153 -18.08 -14.48 3.81
C LYS A 153 -18.08 -13.05 4.33
N GLU A 154 -19.25 -12.65 4.82
CA GLU A 154 -19.45 -11.48 5.65
C GLU A 154 -19.71 -11.97 7.07
N ILE A 155 -19.02 -11.37 8.03
CA ILE A 155 -19.04 -11.78 9.42
C ILE A 155 -19.26 -10.53 10.25
N ASP A 156 -20.35 -10.52 10.99
CA ASP A 156 -20.68 -9.52 11.98
C ASP A 156 -20.28 -10.06 13.36
N TRP A 157 -19.60 -9.24 14.16
CA TRP A 157 -19.25 -9.62 15.52
C TRP A 157 -20.46 -9.36 16.41
N ASP A 158 -21.39 -10.32 16.44
CA ASP A 158 -22.64 -10.17 17.20
C ASP A 158 -22.30 -9.86 18.67
N MET A 159 -22.55 -8.61 19.09
CA MET A 159 -22.47 -8.18 20.48
C MET A 159 -23.82 -8.49 21.10
N THR A 160 -23.96 -9.68 21.66
CA THR A 160 -25.04 -9.91 22.62
C THR A 160 -24.87 -8.91 23.75
N MET A 161 -25.89 -8.09 23.98
CA MET A 161 -26.01 -7.23 25.15
C MET A 161 -26.87 -8.01 26.15
N GLU A 162 -26.26 -8.72 27.08
CA GLU A 162 -27.00 -9.31 28.20
C GLU A 162 -27.35 -8.20 29.18
N GLU A 163 -28.65 -8.05 29.45
CA GLU A 163 -29.17 -7.11 30.42
C GLU A 163 -28.88 -7.67 31.82
N ASP A 164 -27.92 -7.07 32.55
CA ASP A 164 -27.68 -7.46 33.94
C ASP A 164 -28.95 -7.24 34.77
N CYS A 165 -29.14 -8.01 35.85
CA CYS A 165 -30.28 -7.91 36.79
C CYS A 165 -30.51 -6.52 37.42
N MET A 166 -29.65 -5.55 37.14
CA MET A 166 -29.68 -4.16 37.59
C MET A 166 -29.98 -3.14 36.45
N GLY A 167 -30.33 -3.61 35.24
CA GLY A 167 -30.68 -2.73 34.10
C GLY A 167 -29.52 -1.92 33.53
N GLN A 168 -28.28 -2.37 33.77
CA GLN A 168 -27.08 -1.79 33.16
C GLN A 168 -26.68 -2.64 31.95
N PHE A 169 -26.52 -1.99 30.79
CA PHE A 169 -26.00 -2.62 29.58
C PHE A 169 -24.47 -2.65 29.67
N GLU A 170 -23.92 -3.71 30.24
CA GLU A 170 -22.52 -4.04 30.05
C GLU A 170 -22.40 -4.89 28.78
N PRO A 171 -21.38 -4.70 27.92
CA PRO A 171 -21.15 -5.57 26.79
C PRO A 171 -20.79 -6.96 27.33
N SER A 172 -21.79 -7.83 27.43
CA SER A 172 -21.56 -9.24 27.71
C SER A 172 -20.68 -9.84 26.62
N SER A 173 -19.90 -10.84 27.02
CA SER A 173 -18.82 -11.44 26.24
C SER A 173 -19.10 -11.48 24.74
N PHE A 174 -18.18 -10.92 23.94
CA PHE A 174 -18.21 -11.02 22.47
C PHE A 174 -18.57 -12.46 22.08
N SER A 175 -19.58 -12.63 21.22
CA SER A 175 -19.80 -13.93 20.60
C SER A 175 -18.45 -14.42 20.08
N GLY A 176 -18.07 -15.66 20.42
CA GLY A 176 -16.69 -16.14 20.40
C GLY A 176 -15.98 -16.18 19.04
N PHE A 177 -16.47 -15.46 18.04
CA PHE A 177 -15.85 -15.24 16.75
C PHE A 177 -14.72 -14.23 16.89
N GLN A 178 -13.51 -14.77 16.88
CA GLN A 178 -12.27 -14.00 16.75
C GLN A 178 -11.89 -13.99 15.28
N GLY A 179 -11.35 -12.87 14.80
CA GLY A 179 -10.98 -12.79 13.41
C GLY A 179 -10.06 -11.65 13.05
N ILE A 180 -9.35 -11.85 11.94
CA ILE A 180 -8.48 -10.88 11.31
C ILE A 180 -8.74 -10.88 9.81
N LEU A 181 -8.86 -9.70 9.22
CA LEU A 181 -8.84 -9.46 7.78
C LEU A 181 -7.59 -8.66 7.46
N LEU A 182 -6.74 -9.18 6.57
CA LEU A 182 -5.58 -8.47 6.04
C LEU A 182 -5.87 -8.07 4.60
N VAL A 183 -5.66 -6.79 4.29
CA VAL A 183 -5.69 -6.23 2.94
C VAL A 183 -4.32 -5.64 2.63
N VAL A 184 -3.69 -6.10 1.56
CA VAL A 184 -2.39 -5.57 1.08
C VAL A 184 -2.57 -5.05 -0.33
N GLY A 185 -2.15 -3.80 -0.54
CA GLY A 185 -2.22 -3.14 -1.84
C GLY A 185 -0.84 -2.95 -2.46
N PHE A 186 -0.80 -3.13 -3.77
CA PHE A 186 0.27 -2.74 -4.66
C PHE A 186 -0.29 -1.76 -5.69
N VAL A 187 0.27 -0.56 -5.78
CA VAL A 187 -0.24 0.55 -6.57
C VAL A 187 0.90 1.20 -7.36
N PRO A 188 1.32 0.58 -8.49
CA PRO A 188 2.47 1.03 -9.25
C PRO A 188 2.26 2.46 -9.78
N GLY A 189 3.25 3.33 -9.54
CA GLY A 189 3.16 4.75 -9.93
C GLY A 189 2.56 5.65 -8.86
N LEU A 190 2.13 5.10 -7.72
CA LEU A 190 1.80 5.87 -6.52
C LEU A 190 2.81 5.58 -5.40
N LYS A 191 2.99 6.54 -4.50
CA LYS A 191 3.55 6.31 -3.17
C LYS A 191 2.44 6.46 -2.15
N VAL A 192 2.54 5.63 -1.11
CA VAL A 192 1.59 5.62 -0.02
C VAL A 192 2.35 5.89 1.28
N ASP A 193 1.78 6.69 2.17
CA ASP A 193 2.27 6.84 3.54
C ASP A 193 1.10 7.05 4.52
N ALA A 194 1.31 6.71 5.79
CA ALA A 194 0.35 6.91 6.86
C ALA A 194 0.71 8.17 7.65
N ILE A 195 -0.07 9.23 7.48
CA ILE A 195 0.15 10.54 8.12
C ILE A 195 -0.81 10.67 9.32
N PRO A 196 -0.30 10.83 10.56
CA PRO A 196 -1.14 10.96 11.74
C PRO A 196 -1.73 12.36 11.91
N LEU A 197 -2.97 12.42 12.38
CA LEU A 197 -3.55 13.60 13.02
C LEU A 197 -3.08 13.62 14.47
N SER A 198 -2.17 14.52 14.80
CA SER A 198 -1.53 14.59 16.12
C SER A 198 -2.36 15.36 17.15
N ARG A 199 -2.27 14.97 18.42
CA ARG A 199 -2.62 15.84 19.57
C ARG A 199 -1.42 16.74 19.91
N PRO A 200 -1.62 18.01 20.28
CA PRO A 200 -0.59 18.78 20.98
C PRO A 200 -0.29 18.13 22.33
N ILE A 201 0.98 18.18 22.75
CA ILE A 201 1.43 17.66 24.05
C ILE A 201 0.89 18.51 25.21
N GLU A 202 0.72 19.81 24.97
CA GLU A 202 0.44 20.82 25.99
C GLU A 202 -1.06 21.04 26.25
N ASP A 203 -1.93 20.74 25.27
CA ASP A 203 -3.39 20.86 25.41
C ASP A 203 -4.13 19.71 24.68
N PRO A 204 -4.62 18.70 25.42
CA PRO A 204 -5.33 17.54 24.85
C PRO A 204 -6.65 17.88 24.14
N GLY A 205 -7.20 19.08 24.35
CA GLY A 205 -8.49 19.50 23.79
C GLY A 205 -8.41 20.08 22.38
N ILE A 206 -7.23 20.46 21.90
CA ILE A 206 -7.04 21.10 20.59
C ILE A 206 -6.67 20.04 19.55
N VAL A 207 -7.43 20.01 18.45
CA VAL A 207 -7.11 19.19 17.27
C VAL A 207 -6.26 20.01 16.31
N LEU A 208 -5.05 19.55 15.98
CA LEU A 208 -4.12 20.25 15.08
C LEU A 208 -4.47 20.03 13.61
N VAL A 209 -5.67 20.40 13.20
CA VAL A 209 -6.19 20.18 11.84
C VAL A 209 -5.35 20.89 10.78
N ASP A 210 -4.96 22.14 11.03
CA ASP A 210 -4.16 22.91 10.07
C ASP A 210 -2.77 22.31 9.84
N GLU A 211 -2.13 21.80 10.90
CA GLU A 211 -0.86 21.08 10.80
C GLU A 211 -1.03 19.77 10.04
N PHE A 212 -2.11 19.04 10.29
CA PHE A 212 -2.40 17.80 9.58
C PHE A 212 -2.57 18.03 8.07
N VAL A 213 -3.35 19.05 7.67
CA VAL A 213 -3.49 19.44 6.27
C VAL A 213 -2.13 19.85 5.68
N ARG A 214 -1.33 20.61 6.43
CA ARG A 214 0.02 21.02 6.01
C ARG A 214 0.93 19.82 5.79
N ASP A 215 0.96 18.86 6.71
CA ASP A 215 1.79 17.66 6.63
C ASP A 215 1.44 16.81 5.41
N ILE A 216 0.13 16.67 5.12
CA ILE A 216 -0.35 16.00 3.89
C ILE A 216 0.13 16.75 2.64
N LYS A 217 -0.03 18.07 2.60
CA LYS A 217 0.39 18.91 1.45
C LYS A 217 1.90 18.85 1.24
N GLU A 218 2.69 18.90 2.31
CA GLU A 218 4.15 18.83 2.25
C GLU A 218 4.62 17.46 1.75
N TYR A 219 4.05 16.37 2.30
CA TYR A 219 4.35 15.02 1.80
C TYR A 219 3.99 14.90 0.32
N THR A 220 2.80 15.35 -0.07
CA THR A 220 2.32 15.30 -1.45
C THR A 220 3.24 16.09 -2.39
N ALA A 221 3.65 17.30 -1.99
CA ALA A 221 4.56 18.15 -2.76
C ALA A 221 5.94 17.51 -2.91
N SER A 222 6.44 16.88 -1.85
CA SER A 222 7.74 16.19 -1.89
C SER A 222 7.78 15.00 -2.85
N VAL A 223 6.64 14.32 -3.07
CA VAL A 223 6.55 13.12 -3.92
C VAL A 223 6.13 13.45 -5.35
N SER A 224 5.12 14.31 -5.53
CA SER A 224 4.48 14.58 -6.83
C SER A 224 4.87 15.93 -7.44
N GLY A 225 5.33 16.89 -6.62
CA GLY A 225 5.42 18.30 -7.00
C GLY A 225 4.07 19.05 -6.97
N CYS A 226 2.97 18.37 -6.64
CA CYS A 226 1.64 18.95 -6.45
C CYS A 226 1.28 19.00 -4.96
N THR A 227 0.28 19.81 -4.58
CA THR A 227 -0.16 19.93 -3.19
C THR A 227 -1.36 19.05 -2.84
N SER A 228 -2.06 18.48 -3.82
CA SER A 228 -3.23 17.62 -3.60
C SER A 228 -2.93 16.16 -3.91
N PRO A 229 -3.20 15.21 -2.98
CA PRO A 229 -2.98 13.79 -3.21
C PRO A 229 -3.99 13.23 -4.22
N ALA A 230 -3.73 12.04 -4.75
CA ALA A 230 -4.68 11.32 -5.59
C ALA A 230 -5.91 10.89 -4.78
N GLY A 231 -5.70 10.55 -3.51
CA GLY A 231 -6.77 10.38 -2.54
C GLY A 231 -6.27 9.81 -1.22
N MET A 232 -7.18 9.60 -0.28
CA MET A 232 -6.87 9.26 1.10
C MET A 232 -7.91 8.32 1.70
N ILE A 233 -7.46 7.39 2.53
CA ILE A 233 -8.31 6.60 3.43
C ILE A 233 -8.07 7.09 4.86
N MET A 234 -9.12 7.56 5.51
CA MET A 234 -9.11 8.14 6.84
C MET A 234 -9.55 7.13 7.90
N PHE A 235 -8.89 7.14 9.04
CA PHE A 235 -9.30 6.38 10.23
C PHE A 235 -9.35 7.35 11.40
N GLY A 236 -10.56 7.65 11.89
CA GLY A 236 -10.79 8.51 13.05
C GLY A 236 -10.67 7.74 14.37
N GLY A 237 -10.18 8.41 15.41
CA GLY A 237 -10.12 7.86 16.76
C GLY A 237 -11.43 8.07 17.54
N PRO A 238 -11.70 7.25 18.57
CA PRO A 238 -13.01 7.21 19.24
C PRO A 238 -13.37 8.48 20.04
N SER A 239 -12.41 9.40 20.21
CA SER A 239 -12.57 10.63 20.99
C SER A 239 -12.44 11.89 20.13
N THR A 240 -12.44 11.75 18.80
CA THR A 240 -12.22 12.85 17.87
C THR A 240 -13.47 13.09 17.04
N ASN A 241 -14.01 14.32 17.07
CA ASN A 241 -14.99 14.72 16.08
C ASN A 241 -14.27 14.92 14.73
N MET A 242 -14.43 13.96 13.81
CA MET A 242 -13.78 14.00 12.49
C MET A 242 -14.45 14.97 11.51
N LYS A 243 -15.68 15.42 11.77
CA LYS A 243 -16.40 16.34 10.88
C LYS A 243 -15.62 17.62 10.53
N PRO A 244 -15.09 18.41 11.48
CA PRO A 244 -14.28 19.59 11.16
C PRO A 244 -12.98 19.25 10.42
N VAL A 245 -12.42 18.06 10.65
CA VAL A 245 -11.23 17.58 9.92
C VAL A 245 -11.58 17.34 8.46
N MET A 246 -12.70 16.65 8.22
CA MET A 246 -13.21 16.37 6.87
C MET A 246 -13.58 17.66 6.13
N ASP A 247 -14.30 18.58 6.77
CA ASP A 247 -14.67 19.88 6.18
C ASP A 247 -13.42 20.67 5.75
N LYS A 248 -12.37 20.67 6.58
CA LYS A 248 -11.12 21.36 6.29
C LYS A 248 -10.33 20.68 5.17
N LEU A 249 -10.32 19.35 5.13
CA LEU A 249 -9.67 18.59 4.06
C LEU A 249 -10.39 18.81 2.73
N ASP A 250 -11.72 18.71 2.70
CA ASP A 250 -12.53 18.93 1.50
C ASP A 250 -12.29 20.34 0.91
N TYR A 251 -12.24 21.36 1.76
CA TYR A 251 -11.89 22.72 1.33
C TYR A 251 -10.45 22.86 0.84
N SER A 252 -9.52 22.09 1.40
CA SER A 252 -8.07 22.27 1.19
C SER A 252 -7.51 21.48 0.01
N MET A 253 -8.21 20.45 -0.45
CA MET A 253 -7.78 19.52 -1.49
C MET A 253 -8.46 19.81 -2.83
N SER A 254 -7.89 19.28 -3.91
CA SER A 254 -8.48 19.41 -5.24
C SER A 254 -9.76 18.56 -5.37
N ALA A 255 -10.71 18.98 -6.21
CA ALA A 255 -11.95 18.22 -6.46
C ALA A 255 -11.73 16.78 -7.00
N GLY A 256 -10.54 16.48 -7.52
CA GLY A 256 -10.18 15.12 -7.96
C GLY A 256 -9.63 14.22 -6.84
N THR A 257 -9.41 14.76 -5.65
CA THR A 257 -8.91 14.02 -4.49
C THR A 257 -10.08 13.36 -3.78
N PHE A 258 -10.12 12.02 -3.72
CA PHE A 258 -11.12 11.34 -2.91
C PHE A 258 -10.71 11.26 -1.44
N ILE A 259 -11.70 11.29 -0.55
CA ILE A 259 -11.52 11.06 0.88
C ILE A 259 -12.62 10.09 1.32
N VAL A 260 -12.21 8.93 1.79
CA VAL A 260 -13.10 7.88 2.32
C VAL A 260 -12.55 7.37 3.64
N GLY A 261 -13.34 6.66 4.43
CA GLY A 261 -12.81 6.12 5.68
C GLY A 261 -13.87 5.87 6.74
N ASP A 262 -13.37 5.57 7.94
CA ASP A 262 -14.16 5.44 9.14
C ASP A 262 -13.97 6.67 10.04
N GLU A 263 -15.06 7.20 10.57
CA GLU A 263 -15.07 8.40 11.40
C GLU A 263 -14.67 8.13 12.85
N SER A 264 -14.82 6.88 13.34
CA SER A 264 -14.57 6.55 14.74
C SER A 264 -14.28 5.06 14.95
N GLY A 265 -13.01 4.74 15.20
CA GLY A 265 -12.56 3.39 15.55
C GLY A 265 -11.30 3.37 16.39
N ARG A 266 -11.00 2.22 17.00
CA ARG A 266 -9.70 1.99 17.65
C ARG A 266 -8.70 1.54 16.61
N PHE A 267 -7.55 2.20 16.53
CA PHE A 267 -6.53 1.86 15.55
C PHE A 267 -5.11 2.04 16.09
N LEU A 268 -4.19 1.33 15.46
CA LEU A 268 -2.76 1.57 15.50
C LEU A 268 -2.28 1.79 14.08
N HIS A 269 -1.26 2.62 13.94
CA HIS A 269 -0.69 2.86 12.62
C HIS A 269 0.83 2.92 12.70
N ARG A 270 1.42 2.67 11.54
CA ARG A 270 2.83 2.87 11.27
C ARG A 270 2.96 3.56 9.92
N GLY A 271 3.55 4.75 9.93
CA GLY A 271 4.01 5.42 8.72
C GLY A 271 5.45 5.08 8.40
N SER A 272 5.85 5.39 7.17
CA SER A 272 7.25 5.40 6.73
C SER A 272 8.07 6.43 7.52
N ARG A 273 7.44 7.56 7.87
CA ARG A 273 8.03 8.61 8.73
C ARG A 273 7.83 8.30 10.21
N ARG A 274 8.94 8.21 10.96
CA ARG A 274 8.95 7.97 12.42
C ARG A 274 8.42 9.18 13.19
N ARG A 275 7.11 9.27 13.38
CA ARG A 275 6.52 10.10 14.45
C ARG A 275 5.77 9.18 15.40
N ARG A 276 6.31 8.99 16.61
CA ARG A 276 5.61 8.36 17.73
C ARG A 276 4.67 9.42 18.31
N CYS A 277 3.37 9.25 18.19
CA CYS A 277 2.39 10.06 18.90
C CYS A 277 1.10 9.27 19.09
N ASN A 278 0.41 9.56 20.20
CA ASN A 278 -1.01 9.22 20.37
C ASN A 278 -1.79 10.00 19.31
N SER A 279 -2.13 9.34 18.21
CA SER A 279 -2.84 9.95 17.08
C SER A 279 -4.35 9.97 17.34
N LEU A 280 -4.97 11.09 16.98
CA LEU A 280 -6.42 11.28 16.98
C LEU A 280 -7.11 10.64 15.79
N GLY A 281 -6.33 10.41 14.74
CA GLY A 281 -6.72 9.81 13.48
C GLY A 281 -5.47 9.59 12.63
N VAL A 282 -5.61 8.89 11.51
CA VAL A 282 -4.55 8.71 10.53
C VAL A 282 -5.13 8.74 9.13
N ALA A 283 -4.43 9.39 8.20
CA ALA A 283 -4.70 9.31 6.77
C ALA A 283 -3.69 8.37 6.12
N LEU A 284 -4.17 7.35 5.41
CA LEU A 284 -3.39 6.63 4.42
C LEU A 284 -3.47 7.40 3.10
N VAL A 285 -2.38 8.09 2.73
CA VAL A 285 -2.35 9.07 1.65
C VAL A 285 -1.74 8.48 0.39
N PHE A 286 -2.47 8.53 -0.73
CA PHE A 286 -2.04 8.05 -2.04
C PHE A 286 -1.57 9.22 -2.89
N VAL A 287 -0.30 9.22 -3.30
CA VAL A 287 0.32 10.33 -4.05
C VAL A 287 0.93 9.83 -5.34
N ARG A 288 0.70 10.54 -6.45
CA ARG A 288 1.33 10.23 -7.75
C ARG A 288 2.85 10.38 -7.67
N ASP A 289 3.58 9.32 -7.97
CA ASP A 289 5.04 9.37 -7.96
C ASP A 289 5.55 10.09 -9.22
N ARG A 290 6.15 11.26 -9.04
CA ARG A 290 6.79 12.00 -10.14
C ARG A 290 7.95 11.22 -10.76
N ASN A 291 8.56 10.33 -9.99
CA ASN A 291 9.70 9.52 -10.40
C ASN A 291 9.31 8.09 -10.78
N LYS A 292 8.03 7.86 -11.12
CA LYS A 292 7.57 6.53 -11.53
C LYS A 292 8.37 6.02 -12.75
N PRO A 293 8.74 4.73 -12.79
CA PRO A 293 9.41 4.13 -13.94
C PRO A 293 8.69 4.38 -15.26
N HIS A 294 9.46 4.52 -16.34
CA HIS A 294 8.92 4.62 -17.69
C HIS A 294 8.07 3.39 -18.03
N GLY A 295 6.90 3.61 -18.64
CA GLY A 295 5.95 2.56 -18.99
C GLY A 295 4.88 2.26 -17.93
N ILE A 296 4.97 2.84 -16.73
CA ILE A 296 3.89 2.78 -15.75
C ILE A 296 2.82 3.83 -16.09
N GLY A 297 1.59 3.35 -16.31
CA GLY A 297 0.42 4.19 -16.57
C GLY A 297 0.03 5.08 -15.39
N ASP A 298 -1.06 5.83 -15.55
CA ASP A 298 -1.68 6.56 -14.44
C ASP A 298 -2.78 5.72 -13.81
N ILE A 299 -2.94 5.86 -12.49
CA ILE A 299 -4.05 5.26 -11.73
C ILE A 299 -5.06 6.36 -11.46
N ASP A 300 -6.29 6.13 -11.94
CA ASP A 300 -7.44 6.97 -11.64
C ASP A 300 -8.43 6.22 -10.75
N PHE A 301 -8.74 6.84 -9.61
CA PHE A 301 -9.65 6.27 -8.63
C PHE A 301 -11.09 6.66 -8.98
N HIS A 302 -11.96 5.65 -9.03
CA HIS A 302 -13.39 5.83 -9.22
C HIS A 302 -14.10 5.53 -7.90
N VAL A 303 -14.66 6.55 -7.27
CA VAL A 303 -15.39 6.39 -6.01
C VAL A 303 -16.88 6.26 -6.29
N THR A 304 -17.48 5.23 -5.71
CA THR A 304 -18.93 5.00 -5.76
C THR A 304 -19.46 4.92 -4.33
N VAL A 305 -20.56 5.62 -4.06
CA VAL A 305 -21.20 5.62 -2.74
C VAL A 305 -22.23 4.49 -2.69
N SER A 306 -21.99 3.50 -1.84
CA SER A 306 -22.99 2.46 -1.53
C SER A 306 -24.09 3.04 -0.62
N THR A 307 -25.29 2.45 -0.65
CA THR A 307 -26.41 2.85 0.22
C THR A 307 -26.10 2.69 1.71
N GLY A 308 -25.10 1.88 2.07
CA GLY A 308 -24.60 1.72 3.44
C GLY A 308 -23.54 2.74 3.87
N LEU A 309 -23.07 3.62 2.98
CA LEU A 309 -22.10 4.66 3.30
C LEU A 309 -22.80 5.99 3.55
N SER A 310 -22.46 6.65 4.65
CA SER A 310 -22.97 7.99 4.96
C SER A 310 -22.04 9.05 4.37
N PRO A 311 -22.52 9.92 3.47
CA PRO A 311 -21.73 11.06 3.02
C PRO A 311 -21.57 12.06 4.18
N ILE A 312 -20.33 12.37 4.54
CA ILE A 312 -20.03 13.47 5.45
C ILE A 312 -20.03 14.76 4.63
N GLY A 313 -21.06 15.58 4.79
CA GLY A 313 -21.20 16.87 4.09
C GLY A 313 -22.58 17.08 3.46
N GLN A 314 -22.71 18.11 2.61
CA GLN A 314 -23.96 18.40 1.91
C GLN A 314 -24.26 17.31 0.87
N THR A 315 -25.44 16.70 0.97
CA THR A 315 -25.93 15.70 0.03
C THR A 315 -26.59 16.39 -1.16
N PHE A 316 -25.97 16.32 -2.33
CA PHE A 316 -26.58 16.77 -3.57
C PHE A 316 -27.32 15.62 -4.24
N LYS A 317 -28.64 15.76 -4.39
CA LYS A 317 -29.47 14.79 -5.13
C LYS A 317 -29.71 15.35 -6.53
N ALA A 318 -29.34 14.59 -7.57
CA ALA A 318 -29.69 14.94 -8.93
C ALA A 318 -31.22 14.91 -9.09
N ALA A 319 -31.85 16.09 -9.20
CA ALA A 319 -33.31 16.21 -9.27
C ALA A 319 -33.89 15.70 -10.60
N ALA A 320 -33.13 15.81 -11.70
CA ALA A 320 -33.50 15.27 -12.99
C ALA A 320 -32.26 15.13 -13.90
N VAL A 321 -32.11 13.98 -14.56
CA VAL A 321 -31.12 13.77 -15.62
C VAL A 321 -31.88 13.75 -16.95
N LYS A 322 -31.60 14.71 -17.84
CA LYS A 322 -32.11 14.68 -19.21
C LYS A 322 -31.08 14.04 -20.13
N GLU A 323 -31.42 12.87 -20.64
CA GLU A 323 -30.64 12.17 -21.65
C GLU A 323 -30.72 12.93 -22.98
N ARG A 324 -29.59 13.40 -23.51
CA ARG A 324 -29.52 13.89 -24.89
C ARG A 324 -29.25 12.70 -25.80
N ARG A 325 -30.29 12.24 -26.51
CA ARG A 325 -30.11 11.34 -27.64
C ARG A 325 -29.49 12.13 -28.80
N HIS A 326 -28.31 11.71 -29.23
CA HIS A 326 -27.70 12.14 -30.49
C HIS A 326 -28.12 11.17 -31.61
#